data_AF-A0A0F8WHH3-F1
#
_entry.id   AF-A0A0F8WHH3-F1
#
_cell.length_a   1.000
_cell.length_b   1.000
_cell.length_c   1.000
_cell.angle_alpha   90.00
_cell.angle_beta   90.00
_cell.angle_gamma   90.00
#
_symmetry.space_group_name_H-M   'P 1'
#
loop_
_entity.id
_entity.type
_entity.pdbx_description
1 polymer ?
#
loop_
_entity_poly.entity_id
_entity_poly.type
_entity_poly.pdbx_seq_one_letter_code
_entity_poly.pdbx_strand_id
1 'polypeptide(L)'
;DFPKINLTRLQELVAAFDSVIQSDQSDAAPLPAGIPEPGTLPDTDSDPQGRAASELCIIAVAWALLHEVRHVRHQREGTSASVHGDTCEARHREEFSCDEFATRFILEHVQRYSEENGDDPALVRRKREMAIYFALFAVTLLAKDHWEASHTHPSVQDRIDAVGHLMGEDRDEVAQAIAYAAFVALRELWPLAPMVAVDGRRA
;
A
#
# COMPACT_ATOMS: atom_id res chain seq x y z
N ASP A 1 -9.13 -9.47 -30.79
CA ASP A 1 -7.92 -9.97 -30.13
C ASP A 1 -7.22 -8.85 -29.41
N PHE A 2 -7.33 -8.81 -28.09
CA PHE A 2 -6.49 -7.92 -27.28
C PHE A 2 -5.08 -8.51 -27.23
N PRO A 3 -4.03 -7.69 -27.36
CA PRO A 3 -2.66 -8.18 -27.24
C PRO A 3 -2.46 -8.83 -25.86
N LYS A 4 -1.75 -9.96 -25.81
CA LYS A 4 -1.35 -10.59 -24.55
C LYS A 4 -0.62 -9.54 -23.71
N ILE A 5 -1.02 -9.39 -22.45
CA ILE A 5 -0.37 -8.47 -21.52
C ILE A 5 1.09 -8.90 -21.37
N ASN A 6 2.03 -8.00 -21.66
CA ASN A 6 3.45 -8.25 -21.44
C ASN A 6 3.79 -7.92 -19.99
N LEU A 7 4.02 -8.97 -19.18
CA LEU A 7 4.34 -8.85 -17.76
C LEU A 7 5.83 -9.00 -17.45
N THR A 8 6.70 -9.07 -18.47
CA THR A 8 8.15 -9.30 -18.30
C THR A 8 8.75 -8.31 -17.31
N ARG A 9 8.42 -7.02 -17.44
CA ARG A 9 8.94 -6.00 -16.54
C ARG A 9 8.44 -6.15 -15.11
N LEU A 10 7.17 -6.52 -14.92
CA LEU A 10 6.63 -6.77 -13.58
C LEU A 10 7.32 -7.98 -12.94
N GLN A 11 7.56 -9.05 -13.70
CA GLN A 11 8.28 -10.24 -13.23
C GLN A 11 9.71 -9.89 -12.79
N GLU A 12 10.43 -9.07 -13.54
CA GLU A 12 11.75 -8.57 -13.15
C GLU A 12 11.69 -7.80 -11.83
N LEU A 13 10.71 -6.92 -11.65
CA LEU A 13 10.56 -6.11 -10.44
C LEU A 13 10.20 -6.96 -9.22
N VAL A 14 9.31 -7.94 -9.38
CA VAL A 14 8.95 -8.88 -8.31
C VAL A 14 10.13 -9.77 -7.94
N ALA A 15 10.91 -10.24 -8.91
CA ALA A 15 12.12 -11.02 -8.64
C ALA A 15 13.19 -10.19 -7.90
N ALA A 16 13.36 -8.91 -8.27
CA ALA A 16 14.24 -8.00 -7.56
C ALA A 16 13.76 -7.76 -6.13
N PHE A 17 12.46 -7.56 -5.92
CA PHE A 17 11.85 -7.45 -4.59
C PHE A 17 12.14 -8.70 -3.74
N ASP A 18 11.86 -9.90 -4.26
CA ASP A 18 12.12 -11.17 -3.58
C ASP A 18 13.61 -11.32 -3.21
N SER A 19 14.52 -10.87 -4.08
CA SER A 19 15.96 -10.89 -3.79
C SER A 19 16.36 -9.91 -2.70
N VAL A 20 15.74 -8.73 -2.63
CA VAL A 20 16.05 -7.70 -1.63
C VAL A 20 15.59 -8.12 -0.25
N ILE A 21 14.37 -8.67 -0.11
CA ILE A 21 13.84 -9.08 1.20
C ILE A 21 14.59 -10.27 1.83
N GLN A 22 15.29 -11.06 1.01
CA GLN A 22 16.12 -12.18 1.46
C GLN A 22 17.58 -11.79 1.72
N SER A 23 17.97 -10.57 1.35
CA SER A 23 19.37 -10.11 1.47
C SER A 23 19.62 -9.44 2.81
N ASP A 24 20.68 -9.85 3.51
CA ASP A 24 21.22 -9.14 4.68
C ASP A 24 21.92 -7.81 4.29
N GLN A 25 22.17 -7.60 3.00
CA GLN A 25 22.75 -6.38 2.42
C GLN A 25 21.86 -5.88 1.29
N SER A 26 20.80 -5.16 1.65
CA SER A 26 19.78 -4.70 0.71
C SER A 26 20.29 -3.71 -0.34
N ASP A 27 21.46 -3.10 -0.13
CA ASP A 27 22.11 -2.11 -0.99
C ASP A 27 23.30 -2.67 -1.80
N ALA A 28 23.60 -3.97 -1.67
CA ALA A 28 24.75 -4.58 -2.34
C ALA A 28 24.55 -4.74 -3.87
N ALA A 29 23.31 -4.83 -4.33
CA ALA A 29 22.95 -4.94 -5.74
C ALA A 29 22.21 -3.67 -6.19
N PRO A 30 22.48 -3.18 -7.42
CA PRO A 30 21.75 -2.04 -7.95
C PRO A 30 20.27 -2.40 -8.17
N LEU A 31 19.40 -1.41 -8.02
CA LEU A 31 17.99 -1.57 -8.38
C LEU A 31 17.82 -1.84 -9.89
N PRO A 32 16.70 -2.48 -10.30
CA PRO A 32 16.40 -2.67 -11.70
C PRO A 32 16.42 -1.35 -12.48
N ALA A 33 16.88 -1.39 -13.74
CA ALA A 33 17.04 -0.19 -14.57
C ALA A 33 15.76 0.68 -14.61
N GLY A 34 15.89 1.98 -14.38
CA GLY A 34 14.76 2.92 -14.37
C GLY A 34 13.96 2.98 -13.07
N ILE A 35 14.40 2.29 -12.01
CA ILE A 35 13.85 2.46 -10.66
C ILE A 35 14.72 3.48 -9.91
N PRO A 36 14.14 4.58 -9.41
CA PRO A 36 14.88 5.55 -8.59
C PRO A 36 15.37 4.94 -7.28
N GLU A 37 16.55 5.37 -6.83
CA GLU A 37 17.08 4.99 -5.52
C GLU A 37 16.19 5.53 -4.39
N PRO A 38 15.97 4.78 -3.29
CA PRO A 38 15.19 5.24 -2.17
C PRO A 38 15.73 6.56 -1.60
N GLY A 39 14.82 7.52 -1.36
CA GLY A 39 15.20 8.86 -0.89
C GLY A 39 15.66 9.82 -1.99
N THR A 40 15.82 9.35 -3.23
CA THR A 40 16.04 10.22 -4.38
C THR A 40 14.70 10.63 -4.99
N LEU A 41 14.51 11.93 -5.22
CA LEU A 41 13.37 12.46 -5.95
C LEU A 41 13.86 12.99 -7.30
N PRO A 42 13.62 12.27 -8.41
CA PRO A 42 13.94 12.76 -9.74
C PRO A 42 13.34 14.15 -9.99
N ASP A 43 14.01 14.93 -10.84
CA ASP A 43 13.51 16.23 -11.25
C ASP A 43 12.27 16.06 -12.13
N THR A 44 11.20 16.78 -11.80
CA THR A 44 9.88 16.64 -12.44
C THR A 44 9.91 16.93 -13.94
N ASP A 45 10.77 17.83 -14.40
CA ASP A 45 10.83 18.21 -15.82
C ASP A 45 11.59 17.17 -16.65
N SER A 46 12.59 16.52 -16.05
CA SER A 46 13.42 15.51 -16.72
C SER A 46 12.87 14.08 -16.63
N ASP A 47 12.30 13.70 -15.50
CA ASP A 47 11.75 12.35 -15.24
C ASP A 47 10.48 12.43 -14.36
N PRO A 48 9.34 12.87 -14.94
CA PRO A 48 8.09 12.98 -14.21
C PRO A 48 7.55 11.62 -13.74
N GLN A 49 7.87 10.52 -14.43
CA GLN A 49 7.39 9.18 -14.06
C GLN A 49 8.14 8.63 -12.86
N GLY A 50 9.47 8.71 -12.87
CA GLY A 50 10.30 8.34 -11.72
C GLY A 50 10.00 9.22 -10.51
N ARG A 51 9.75 10.51 -10.72
CA ARG A 51 9.30 11.42 -9.66
C ARG A 51 7.97 10.98 -9.05
N ALA A 52 6.95 10.73 -9.87
CA ALA A 52 5.64 10.28 -9.38
C ALA A 52 5.74 8.96 -8.59
N ALA A 53 6.47 7.97 -9.12
CA ALA A 53 6.68 6.69 -8.44
C ALA A 53 7.40 6.86 -7.08
N SER A 54 8.42 7.72 -7.02
CA SER A 54 9.16 8.00 -5.79
C SER A 54 8.29 8.67 -4.73
N GLU A 55 7.46 9.64 -5.13
CA GLU A 55 6.54 10.31 -4.20
C GLU A 55 5.46 9.37 -3.66
N LEU A 56 4.90 8.51 -4.52
CA LEU A 56 3.94 7.48 -4.08
C LEU A 56 4.60 6.51 -3.10
N CYS A 57 5.84 6.08 -3.37
CA CYS A 57 6.60 5.20 -2.49
C CYS A 57 6.85 5.84 -1.11
N ILE A 58 7.25 7.12 -1.06
CA ILE A 58 7.45 7.85 0.20
C ILE A 58 6.15 7.88 1.03
N ILE A 59 5.02 8.19 0.40
CA ILE A 59 3.72 8.22 1.09
C ILE A 59 3.31 6.81 1.55
N ALA A 60 3.54 5.78 0.72
CA ALA A 60 3.25 4.39 1.08
C ALA A 60 4.07 3.92 2.30
N VAL A 61 5.37 4.24 2.33
CA VAL A 61 6.24 3.99 3.48
C VAL A 61 5.78 4.78 4.70
N ALA A 62 5.37 6.04 4.54
CA ALA A 62 4.83 6.84 5.63
C ALA A 62 3.56 6.21 6.22
N TRP A 63 2.66 5.66 5.38
CA TRP A 63 1.49 4.92 5.84
C TRP A 63 1.89 3.69 6.68
N ALA A 64 2.87 2.90 6.23
CA ALA A 64 3.36 1.74 6.97
C ALA A 64 4.00 2.15 8.31
N LEU A 65 4.78 3.23 8.35
CA LEU A 65 5.35 3.76 9.59
C LEU A 65 4.27 4.28 10.55
N LEU A 66 3.22 4.91 10.04
CA LEU A 66 2.09 5.38 10.85
C LEU A 66 1.31 4.22 11.48
N HIS A 67 1.18 3.10 10.74
CA HIS A 67 0.63 1.86 11.28
C HIS A 67 1.43 1.40 12.51
N GLU A 68 2.76 1.31 12.40
CA GLU A 68 3.62 0.93 13.53
C GLU A 68 3.57 1.95 14.69
N VAL A 69 3.46 3.25 14.38
CA VAL A 69 3.27 4.28 15.41
C VAL A 69 1.98 4.04 16.19
N ARG A 70 0.92 3.52 15.55
CA ARG A 70 -0.32 3.21 16.26
C ARG A 70 -0.16 2.01 17.19
N HIS A 71 0.59 0.97 16.82
CA HIS A 71 0.98 -0.09 17.75
C HIS A 71 1.72 0.44 18.97
N VAL A 72 2.70 1.33 18.78
CA VAL A 72 3.43 1.96 19.91
C VAL A 72 2.49 2.74 20.82
N ARG A 73 1.48 3.43 20.25
CA ARG A 73 0.45 4.10 21.06
C ARG A 73 -0.39 3.12 21.85
N HIS A 74 -0.83 2.02 21.25
CA HIS A 74 -1.57 0.96 21.95
C HIS A 74 -0.78 0.40 23.14
N GLN A 75 0.51 0.16 22.97
CA GLN A 75 1.40 -0.30 24.04
C GLN A 75 1.49 0.72 25.19
N ARG A 76 1.64 2.01 24.87
CA ARG A 76 1.71 3.08 25.88
C ARG A 76 0.39 3.33 26.60
N GLU A 77 -0.73 3.18 25.90
CA GLU A 77 -2.09 3.38 26.42
C GLU A 77 -2.61 2.16 27.20
N GLY A 78 -1.88 1.03 27.17
CA GLY A 78 -2.33 -0.23 27.78
C GLY A 78 -3.51 -0.87 27.05
N THR A 79 -3.68 -0.57 25.77
CA THR A 79 -4.78 -1.05 24.92
C THR A 79 -4.31 -2.05 23.86
N SER A 80 -3.01 -2.38 23.83
CA SER A 80 -2.45 -3.41 22.93
C SER A 80 -2.91 -4.80 23.33
N ALA A 81 -3.23 -5.61 22.33
CA ALA A 81 -3.55 -7.02 22.47
C ALA A 81 -2.29 -7.82 22.81
N SER A 82 -2.29 -8.43 23.99
CA SER A 82 -1.23 -9.28 24.49
C SER A 82 -1.01 -10.52 23.62
N VAL A 83 0.27 -10.78 23.33
CA VAL A 83 0.75 -12.00 22.68
C VAL A 83 0.48 -13.25 23.54
N HIS A 84 0.28 -13.11 24.86
CA HIS A 84 0.20 -14.23 25.81
C HIS A 84 -1.18 -14.43 26.46
N GLY A 85 -2.19 -13.62 26.15
CA GLY A 85 -3.49 -13.73 26.83
C GLY A 85 -4.72 -13.25 26.06
N ASP A 86 -4.54 -12.50 24.98
CA ASP A 86 -5.68 -11.95 24.24
C ASP A 86 -6.17 -12.84 23.11
N THR A 87 -7.46 -12.68 22.79
CA THR A 87 -8.14 -13.45 21.74
C THR A 87 -7.62 -13.05 20.35
N CYS A 88 -7.79 -13.95 19.37
CA CYS A 88 -7.50 -13.67 17.97
C CYS A 88 -8.22 -12.37 17.50
N GLU A 89 -9.48 -12.20 17.91
CA GLU A 89 -10.29 -11.03 17.58
C GLU A 89 -9.69 -9.73 18.13
N ALA A 90 -9.15 -9.75 19.36
CA ALA A 90 -8.52 -8.55 19.94
C ALA A 90 -7.28 -8.10 19.14
N ARG A 91 -6.45 -9.06 18.70
CA ARG A 91 -5.27 -8.78 17.86
C ARG A 91 -5.67 -8.24 16.49
N HIS A 92 -6.67 -8.87 15.86
CA HIS A 92 -7.20 -8.39 14.58
C HIS A 92 -7.77 -6.97 14.69
N ARG A 93 -8.48 -6.66 15.78
CA ARG A 93 -8.97 -5.29 16.03
C ARG A 93 -7.84 -4.27 16.18
N GLU A 94 -6.72 -4.64 16.81
CA GLU A 94 -5.55 -3.75 16.90
C GLU A 94 -5.00 -3.46 15.50
N GLU A 95 -4.78 -4.48 14.67
CA GLU A 95 -4.31 -4.33 13.28
C GLU A 95 -5.22 -3.39 12.47
N PHE A 96 -6.54 -3.61 12.51
CA PHE A 96 -7.50 -2.73 11.82
C PHE A 96 -7.47 -1.30 12.33
N SER A 97 -7.27 -1.10 13.63
CA SER A 97 -7.16 0.25 14.21
C SER A 97 -5.86 0.95 13.81
N CYS A 98 -4.79 0.19 13.55
CA CYS A 98 -3.53 0.71 13.03
C CYS A 98 -3.65 1.12 11.56
N ASP A 99 -4.31 0.29 10.74
CA ASP A 99 -4.66 0.62 9.36
C ASP A 99 -5.58 1.85 9.28
N GLU A 100 -6.56 1.94 10.19
CA GLU A 100 -7.48 3.09 10.28
C GLU A 100 -6.74 4.38 10.61
N PHE A 101 -5.88 4.33 11.63
CA PHE A 101 -5.07 5.49 12.03
C PHE A 101 -4.20 6.00 10.88
N ALA A 102 -3.44 5.10 10.23
CA ALA A 102 -2.56 5.46 9.14
C ALA A 102 -3.33 6.04 7.94
N THR A 103 -4.44 5.40 7.57
CA THR A 103 -5.29 5.83 6.45
C THR A 103 -5.89 7.21 6.70
N ARG A 104 -6.47 7.43 7.88
CA ARG A 104 -7.03 8.74 8.24
C ARG A 104 -5.95 9.81 8.28
N PHE A 105 -4.82 9.54 8.91
CA PHE A 105 -3.74 10.52 9.01
C PHE A 105 -3.26 10.99 7.63
N ILE A 106 -3.11 10.07 6.66
CA ILE A 106 -2.70 10.42 5.30
C ILE A 106 -3.79 11.21 4.56
N LEU A 107 -5.07 10.89 4.75
CA LEU A 107 -6.19 11.54 4.03
C LEU A 107 -6.74 12.80 4.70
N GLU A 108 -6.45 13.01 5.98
CA GLU A 108 -6.87 14.21 6.69
C GLU A 108 -6.24 15.47 6.09
N HIS A 109 -6.97 16.58 6.21
CA HIS A 109 -6.51 17.92 5.82
C HIS A 109 -6.14 18.11 4.34
N VAL A 110 -6.64 17.27 3.42
CA VAL A 110 -6.50 17.48 1.97
C VAL A 110 -6.91 18.90 1.56
N GLN A 111 -8.07 19.37 2.03
CA GLN A 111 -8.58 20.70 1.70
C GLN A 111 -7.64 21.81 2.17
N ARG A 112 -7.18 21.73 3.44
CA ARG A 112 -6.24 22.70 4.01
C ARG A 112 -4.91 22.73 3.24
N TYR A 113 -4.36 21.55 2.96
CA TYR A 113 -3.12 21.44 2.18
C TYR A 113 -3.27 22.08 0.80
N SER A 114 -4.41 21.87 0.16
CA SER A 114 -4.72 22.40 -1.17
C SER A 114 -4.82 23.93 -1.15
N GLU A 115 -5.49 24.51 -0.15
CA GLU A 115 -5.57 25.96 0.05
C GLU A 115 -4.21 26.60 0.31
N GLU A 116 -3.34 25.93 1.10
CA GLU A 116 -2.00 26.44 1.45
C GLU A 116 -1.02 26.38 0.28
N ASN A 117 -1.14 25.37 -0.60
CA ASN A 117 -0.19 25.12 -1.70
C ASN A 117 -0.72 25.54 -3.08
N GLY A 118 -2.01 25.86 -3.21
CA GLY A 118 -2.64 26.20 -4.48
C GLY A 118 -2.90 25.00 -5.40
N ASP A 119 -2.86 23.78 -4.85
CA ASP A 119 -3.11 22.54 -5.58
C ASP A 119 -4.62 22.23 -5.67
N ASP A 120 -5.02 21.44 -6.67
CA ASP A 120 -6.39 20.91 -6.75
C ASP A 120 -6.60 19.81 -5.67
N PRO A 121 -7.58 19.97 -4.76
CA PRO A 121 -7.85 18.98 -3.72
C PRO A 121 -8.17 17.58 -4.25
N ALA A 122 -8.77 17.47 -5.44
CA ALA A 122 -9.02 16.16 -6.06
C ALA A 122 -7.70 15.46 -6.45
N LEU A 123 -6.72 16.21 -6.97
CA LEU A 123 -5.41 15.66 -7.32
C LEU A 123 -4.59 15.29 -6.09
N VAL A 124 -4.66 16.11 -5.03
CA VAL A 124 -4.02 15.79 -3.75
C VAL A 124 -4.60 14.51 -3.15
N ARG A 125 -5.93 14.38 -3.16
CA ARG A 125 -6.63 13.17 -2.70
C ARG A 125 -6.23 11.95 -3.53
N ARG A 126 -6.29 12.03 -4.87
CA ARG A 126 -5.87 10.96 -5.78
C ARG A 126 -4.48 10.44 -5.45
N LYS A 127 -3.50 11.34 -5.31
CA LYS A 127 -2.11 10.97 -5.01
C LYS A 127 -2.00 10.21 -3.69
N ARG A 128 -2.71 10.68 -2.65
CA ARG A 128 -2.70 10.07 -1.31
C ARG A 128 -3.40 8.71 -1.29
N GLU A 129 -4.58 8.59 -1.89
CA GLU A 129 -5.29 7.32 -2.01
C GLU A 129 -4.51 6.29 -2.82
N MET A 130 -3.95 6.70 -3.96
CA MET A 130 -3.11 5.85 -4.80
C MET A 130 -1.89 5.32 -4.03
N ALA A 131 -1.24 6.16 -3.23
CA ALA A 131 -0.12 5.73 -2.40
C ALA A 131 -0.53 4.72 -1.31
N ILE A 132 -1.71 4.88 -0.69
CA ILE A 132 -2.23 3.90 0.28
C ILE A 132 -2.50 2.56 -0.42
N TYR A 133 -3.09 2.56 -1.63
CA TYR A 133 -3.23 1.33 -2.40
C TYR A 133 -1.89 0.66 -2.70
N PHE A 134 -0.84 1.41 -3.01
CA PHE A 134 0.50 0.85 -3.20
C PHE A 134 1.15 0.38 -1.90
N ALA A 135 0.81 0.97 -0.74
CA ALA A 135 1.19 0.42 0.56
C ALA A 135 0.57 -0.96 0.78
N LEU A 136 -0.73 -1.11 0.50
CA LEU A 136 -1.44 -2.39 0.55
C LEU A 136 -0.91 -3.41 -0.47
N PHE A 137 -0.51 -2.94 -1.67
CA PHE A 137 0.16 -3.78 -2.66
C PHE A 137 1.50 -4.29 -2.12
N ALA A 138 2.30 -3.44 -1.49
CA ALA A 138 3.55 -3.85 -0.86
C ALA A 138 3.32 -4.85 0.30
N VAL A 139 2.29 -4.64 1.13
CA VAL A 139 1.88 -5.62 2.17
C VAL A 139 1.52 -6.96 1.52
N THR A 140 0.83 -6.94 0.38
CA THR A 140 0.47 -8.15 -0.38
C THR A 140 1.72 -8.88 -0.89
N LEU A 141 2.74 -8.16 -1.38
CA LEU A 141 4.02 -8.75 -1.77
C LEU A 141 4.78 -9.32 -0.57
N LEU A 142 4.85 -8.59 0.55
CA LEU A 142 5.55 -9.01 1.77
C LEU A 142 4.90 -10.26 2.41
N ALA A 143 3.58 -10.38 2.32
CA ALA A 143 2.81 -11.49 2.86
C ALA A 143 2.62 -12.63 1.85
N LYS A 144 3.46 -12.71 0.81
CA LYS A 144 3.42 -13.80 -0.19
C LYS A 144 3.36 -15.16 0.51
N ASP A 145 2.46 -16.02 0.04
CA ASP A 145 2.13 -17.35 0.60
C ASP A 145 1.47 -17.34 2.00
N HIS A 146 1.18 -16.15 2.56
CA HIS A 146 0.60 -15.96 3.90
C HIS A 146 -0.52 -14.90 3.92
N TRP A 147 -1.41 -14.90 2.91
CA TRP A 147 -2.50 -13.91 2.81
C TRP A 147 -3.73 -14.22 3.67
N GLU A 148 -3.90 -15.48 4.10
CA GLU A 148 -5.02 -15.89 4.93
C GLU A 148 -4.89 -15.36 6.37
N ALA A 149 -6.01 -15.28 7.07
CA ALA A 149 -6.02 -14.87 8.46
C ALA A 149 -5.21 -15.85 9.33
N SER A 150 -4.49 -15.30 10.30
CA SER A 150 -3.70 -16.06 11.27
C SER A 150 -4.15 -15.73 12.70
N HIS A 151 -3.53 -16.37 13.69
CA HIS A 151 -3.76 -16.07 15.10
C HIS A 151 -3.33 -14.66 15.53
N THR A 152 -2.53 -13.97 14.73
CA THR A 152 -1.99 -12.64 15.06
C THR A 152 -2.47 -11.56 14.12
N HIS A 153 -2.72 -11.87 12.85
CA HIS A 153 -3.11 -10.89 11.84
C HIS A 153 -4.39 -11.31 11.11
N PRO A 154 -5.28 -10.36 10.75
CA PRO A 154 -6.40 -10.62 9.85
C PRO A 154 -5.87 -10.96 8.44
N SER A 155 -6.75 -11.44 7.55
CA SER A 155 -6.34 -11.70 6.18
C SER A 155 -5.96 -10.40 5.47
N VAL A 156 -5.03 -10.47 4.52
CA VAL A 156 -4.63 -9.29 3.73
C VAL A 156 -5.83 -8.73 2.95
N GLN A 157 -6.73 -9.60 2.48
CA GLN A 157 -7.96 -9.16 1.81
C GLN A 157 -8.87 -8.37 2.75
N ASP A 158 -9.07 -8.81 3.99
CA ASP A 158 -9.92 -8.09 4.94
C ASP A 158 -9.35 -6.70 5.27
N ARG A 159 -8.02 -6.57 5.34
CA ARG A 159 -7.33 -5.29 5.52
C ARG A 159 -7.54 -4.35 4.33
N ILE A 160 -7.37 -4.87 3.10
CA ILE A 160 -7.63 -4.12 1.87
C ILE A 160 -9.08 -3.62 1.83
N ASP A 161 -10.04 -4.50 2.14
CA ASP A 161 -11.45 -4.16 2.15
C ASP A 161 -11.74 -3.09 3.21
N ALA A 162 -11.23 -3.25 4.44
CA ALA A 162 -11.41 -2.28 5.52
C ALA A 162 -10.85 -0.90 5.17
N VAL A 163 -9.61 -0.84 4.64
CA VAL A 163 -9.01 0.42 4.18
C VAL A 163 -9.79 1.03 3.02
N GLY A 164 -10.27 0.19 2.09
CA GLY A 164 -11.14 0.62 0.99
C GLY A 164 -12.43 1.28 1.49
N HIS A 165 -13.07 0.73 2.52
CA HIS A 165 -14.26 1.34 3.14
C HIS A 165 -13.94 2.66 3.85
N LEU A 166 -12.76 2.77 4.48
CA LEU A 166 -12.33 4.00 5.16
C LEU A 166 -12.09 5.17 4.21
N MET A 167 -11.64 4.89 2.97
CA MET A 167 -11.48 5.92 1.94
C MET A 167 -12.83 6.49 1.44
N GLY A 168 -13.95 5.84 1.77
CA GLY A 168 -15.31 6.33 1.52
C GLY A 168 -15.88 5.95 0.14
N GLU A 169 -17.10 6.43 -0.12
CA GLU A 169 -17.76 6.28 -1.44
C GLU A 169 -17.26 7.31 -2.46
N ASP A 170 -16.60 8.36 -2.00
CA ASP A 170 -16.02 9.44 -2.80
C ASP A 170 -14.53 9.21 -3.12
N ARG A 171 -14.13 7.93 -3.20
CA ARG A 171 -12.81 7.49 -3.67
C ARG A 171 -12.54 8.02 -5.07
N ASP A 172 -11.29 8.38 -5.33
CA ASP A 172 -10.87 8.76 -6.67
C ASP A 172 -10.85 7.54 -7.59
N GLU A 173 -11.72 7.56 -8.59
CA GLU A 173 -11.91 6.45 -9.55
C GLU A 173 -10.61 6.11 -10.31
N VAL A 174 -9.76 7.11 -10.58
CA VAL A 174 -8.50 6.90 -11.29
C VAL A 174 -7.50 6.17 -10.39
N ALA A 175 -7.40 6.57 -9.11
CA ALA A 175 -6.58 5.86 -8.13
C ALA A 175 -7.03 4.40 -7.98
N GLN A 176 -8.33 4.16 -7.85
CA GLN A 176 -8.88 2.80 -7.75
C GLN A 176 -8.63 1.98 -9.02
N ALA A 177 -8.82 2.56 -10.22
CA ALA A 177 -8.59 1.86 -11.48
C ALA A 177 -7.12 1.46 -11.68
N ILE A 178 -6.18 2.35 -11.34
CA ILE A 178 -4.74 2.07 -11.39
C ILE A 178 -4.37 0.97 -10.39
N ALA A 179 -4.86 1.07 -9.16
CA ALA A 179 -4.63 0.04 -8.14
C ALA A 179 -5.19 -1.30 -8.62
N TYR A 180 -6.45 -1.35 -9.07
CA TYR A 180 -7.08 -2.55 -9.59
C TYR A 180 -6.26 -3.18 -10.71
N ALA A 181 -5.79 -2.39 -11.69
CA ALA A 181 -4.94 -2.89 -12.76
C ALA A 181 -3.62 -3.49 -12.25
N ALA A 182 -2.98 -2.88 -11.24
CA ALA A 182 -1.78 -3.42 -10.62
C ALA A 182 -2.04 -4.76 -9.91
N PHE A 183 -3.12 -4.87 -9.15
CA PHE A 183 -3.50 -6.12 -8.47
C PHE A 183 -3.93 -7.22 -9.46
N VAL A 184 -4.64 -6.88 -10.54
CA VAL A 184 -4.93 -7.85 -11.63
C VAL A 184 -3.64 -8.36 -12.27
N ALA A 185 -2.70 -7.46 -12.58
CA ALA A 185 -1.41 -7.86 -13.15
C ALA A 185 -0.62 -8.75 -12.18
N LEU A 186 -0.72 -8.53 -10.87
CA LEU A 186 -0.15 -9.42 -9.86
C LEU A 186 -0.82 -10.79 -9.88
N ARG A 187 -2.14 -10.88 -10.07
CA ARG A 187 -2.85 -12.18 -10.13
C ARG A 187 -2.52 -13.02 -11.36
N GLU A 188 -2.11 -12.40 -12.46
CA GLU A 188 -1.55 -13.14 -13.59
C GLU A 188 -0.25 -13.87 -13.23
N LEU A 189 0.50 -13.36 -12.24
CA LEU A 189 1.69 -14.02 -11.69
C LEU A 189 1.32 -14.97 -10.53
N TRP A 190 0.46 -14.53 -9.62
CA TRP A 190 0.03 -15.24 -8.42
C TRP A 190 -1.51 -15.28 -8.32
N PRO A 191 -2.17 -16.32 -8.88
CA PRO A 191 -3.63 -16.35 -9.05
C PRO A 191 -4.48 -16.14 -7.78
N LEU A 192 -3.92 -16.45 -6.62
CA LEU A 192 -4.58 -16.34 -5.32
C LEU A 192 -4.29 -15.02 -4.58
N ALA A 193 -3.53 -14.09 -5.19
CA ALA A 193 -3.23 -12.81 -4.55
C ALA A 193 -4.52 -12.03 -4.24
N PRO A 194 -4.57 -11.32 -3.08
CA PRO A 194 -5.60 -10.36 -2.73
C PRO A 194 -5.90 -9.35 -3.85
N MET A 195 -7.06 -8.71 -3.78
CA MET A 195 -7.55 -7.78 -4.79
C MET A 195 -8.15 -6.53 -4.18
N VAL A 196 -8.05 -5.43 -4.92
CA VAL A 196 -8.91 -4.26 -4.69
C VAL A 196 -10.27 -4.52 -5.34
N ALA A 197 -11.35 -4.34 -4.58
CA ALA A 197 -12.70 -4.39 -5.12
C ALA A 197 -12.97 -3.16 -6.00
N VAL A 198 -13.60 -3.39 -7.15
CA VAL A 198 -14.23 -2.32 -7.95
C VAL A 198 -15.73 -2.42 -7.66
N ASP A 199 -16.35 -1.30 -7.30
CA ASP A 199 -17.74 -1.27 -6.88
C ASP A 199 -18.64 -2.02 -7.87
N GLY A 200 -19.35 -3.03 -7.37
CA GLY A 200 -20.37 -3.77 -8.12
C GLY A 200 -19.97 -5.10 -8.77
N ARG A 201 -18.73 -5.59 -8.68
CA ARG A 201 -18.41 -6.97 -9.11
C ARG A 201 -17.45 -7.68 -8.16
N ARG A 202 -18.01 -8.47 -7.24
CA ARG A 202 -17.35 -9.72 -6.83
C ARG A 202 -17.40 -10.65 -8.05
N ALA A 203 -16.25 -10.93 -8.65
CA ALA A 203 -16.11 -12.07 -9.56
C ALA A 203 -16.08 -13.36 -8.74
#